data_AF-A0A6D0ISU2-F1
#
_entry.id   AF-A0A6D0ISU2-F1
#
_cell.length_a   1.000
_cell.length_b   1.000
_cell.length_c   1.000
_cell.angle_alpha   90.00
_cell.angle_beta   90.00
_cell.angle_gamma   90.00
#
_symmetry.space_group_name_H-M   'P 1'
#
loop_
_entity.id
_entity.type
_entity.pdbx_description
1 polymer ?
#
loop_
_entity_poly.entity_id
_entity_poly.type
_entity_poly.pdbx_seq_one_letter_code
_entity_poly.pdbx_strand_id
1 'polypeptide(L)'
;KLDVAMNNSVWNVTSNSNLDTLALSHSTVDFASHGSTAGTFATLNVENLSGNSTFIMRADVVGEGNGVNNKGDLLNISGSSAGNHVLAIRNQGSEATTGNEVLTVVKTTDGAASFSASSQVELGGYLYDVRKNGTNWELYASGTVPEPTPNPEPTPAPAQPPIVNPDPTPEPDPTPNPTPTPKPTTTADAGGNYLNVGYLLNYVENRTLMQRMGDLRNQSKDGNIWLRSYGGSLDSFASGKLSGFDMGYSGIQFGGDKRLSDVMPLYVGLYIGSTHASPDYSGGDGTARSDYMGM
;
A
#
# COMPACT_ATOMS: atom_id res chain seq x y z
N LYS A 1 29.99 -35.15 9.14
CA LYS A 1 28.70 -35.23 8.46
C LYS A 1 27.61 -35.24 9.51
N LEU A 2 26.73 -34.25 9.52
CA LEU A 2 25.60 -34.14 10.43
C LEU A 2 24.31 -34.18 9.60
N ASP A 3 23.60 -35.29 9.71
CA ASP A 3 22.32 -35.51 9.06
C ASP A 3 21.20 -35.41 10.09
N VAL A 4 20.19 -34.59 9.81
CA VAL A 4 19.05 -34.34 10.68
C VAL A 4 17.77 -34.69 9.94
N ALA A 5 16.94 -35.54 10.56
CA ALA A 5 15.59 -35.84 10.12
C ALA A 5 14.58 -35.41 11.18
N MET A 6 13.58 -34.62 10.79
CA MET A 6 12.54 -34.13 11.69
C MET A 6 11.16 -34.54 11.18
N ASN A 7 10.30 -34.96 12.10
CA ASN A 7 8.92 -35.34 11.82
C ASN A 7 8.01 -34.74 12.90
N ASN A 8 7.05 -33.89 12.48
CA ASN A 8 6.14 -33.19 13.39
C ASN A 8 6.85 -32.52 14.58
N SER A 9 7.99 -31.88 14.30
CA SER A 9 8.90 -31.35 15.34
C SER A 9 9.25 -29.89 15.08
N VAL A 10 9.71 -29.19 16.11
CA VAL A 10 10.22 -27.81 16.02
C VAL A 10 11.69 -27.79 16.40
N TRP A 11 12.51 -27.16 15.57
CA TRP A 11 13.91 -26.88 15.88
C TRP A 11 14.13 -25.39 16.00
N ASN A 12 14.58 -24.97 17.17
CA ASN A 12 14.94 -23.60 17.48
C ASN A 12 16.41 -23.34 17.12
N VAL A 13 16.64 -22.55 16.07
CA VAL A 13 17.98 -22.20 15.60
C VAL A 13 18.45 -20.96 16.36
N THR A 14 19.47 -21.12 17.21
CA THR A 14 19.96 -20.03 18.08
C THR A 14 21.15 -19.27 17.49
N SER A 15 21.83 -19.84 16.49
CA SER A 15 23.01 -19.27 15.85
C SER A 15 23.26 -19.93 14.49
N ASN A 16 24.25 -19.44 13.76
CA ASN A 16 24.70 -20.06 12.52
C ASN A 16 24.94 -21.57 12.72
N SER A 17 24.41 -22.36 11.79
CA SER A 17 24.39 -23.83 11.88
C SER A 17 24.76 -24.43 10.52
N ASN A 18 25.44 -25.58 10.53
CA ASN A 18 25.86 -26.29 9.32
C ASN A 18 25.40 -27.75 9.40
N LEU A 19 24.69 -28.21 8.37
CA LEU A 19 24.20 -29.58 8.22
C LEU A 19 24.61 -30.14 6.86
N ASP A 20 24.79 -31.45 6.78
CA ASP A 20 24.93 -32.14 5.50
C ASP A 20 23.52 -32.38 4.93
N THR A 21 22.69 -33.17 5.62
CA THR A 21 21.30 -33.43 5.19
C THR A 21 20.30 -32.88 6.18
N LEU A 22 19.27 -32.20 5.68
CA LEU A 22 18.07 -31.82 6.43
C LEU A 22 16.82 -32.38 5.75
N ALA A 23 16.23 -33.41 6.35
CA ALA A 23 14.99 -34.02 5.89
C ALA A 23 13.84 -33.65 6.82
N LEU A 24 12.81 -32.98 6.31
CA LEU A 24 11.72 -32.43 7.12
C LEU A 24 10.38 -33.02 6.70
N SER A 25 9.57 -33.46 7.65
CA SER A 25 8.17 -33.81 7.42
C SER A 25 7.29 -33.09 8.43
N HIS A 26 6.45 -32.17 7.94
CA HIS A 26 5.52 -31.38 8.76
C HIS A 26 6.20 -30.72 9.97
N SER A 27 7.43 -30.25 9.78
CA SER A 27 8.27 -29.73 10.86
C SER A 27 8.50 -28.23 10.70
N THR A 28 8.89 -27.56 11.79
CA THR A 28 9.20 -26.13 11.80
C THR A 28 10.66 -25.90 12.18
N VAL A 29 11.34 -25.04 11.44
CA VAL A 29 12.67 -24.54 11.79
C VAL A 29 12.52 -23.05 12.13
N ASP A 30 12.75 -22.70 13.39
CA ASP A 30 12.45 -21.37 13.94
C ASP A 30 13.73 -20.61 14.31
N PHE A 31 14.08 -19.63 13.47
CA PHE A 31 15.18 -18.69 13.69
C PHE A 31 14.79 -17.55 14.65
N ALA A 32 13.49 -17.32 14.87
CA ALA A 32 12.95 -16.25 15.71
C ALA A 32 12.75 -16.67 17.17
N SER A 33 13.03 -17.94 17.51
CA SER A 33 12.85 -18.53 18.83
C SER A 33 13.79 -17.96 19.91
N HIS A 34 14.90 -17.32 19.52
CA HIS A 34 15.83 -16.68 20.45
C HIS A 34 15.68 -15.16 20.42
N GLY A 35 15.75 -14.52 21.60
CA GLY A 35 15.72 -13.06 21.72
C GLY A 35 16.90 -12.45 20.99
N SER A 36 16.65 -11.85 19.82
CA SER A 36 17.67 -11.19 19.01
C SER A 36 18.09 -9.89 19.68
N THR A 37 19.39 -9.69 19.84
CA THR A 37 19.94 -8.34 19.79
C THR A 37 19.58 -7.75 18.42
N ALA A 38 19.03 -6.53 18.39
CA ALA A 38 18.66 -5.87 17.14
C ALA A 38 19.80 -5.93 16.11
N GLY A 39 19.50 -6.38 14.89
CA GLY A 39 20.45 -6.48 13.78
C GLY A 39 21.31 -7.76 13.74
N THR A 40 21.10 -8.75 14.62
CA THR A 40 21.79 -10.06 14.55
C THR A 40 20.87 -11.13 13.95
N PHE A 41 21.33 -11.75 12.87
CA PHE A 41 20.61 -12.81 12.14
C PHE A 41 21.46 -14.06 12.01
N ALA A 42 20.81 -15.20 11.74
CA ALA A 42 21.44 -16.50 11.65
C ALA A 42 21.32 -17.09 10.24
N THR A 43 22.39 -17.77 9.83
CA THR A 43 22.45 -18.56 8.59
C THR A 43 22.44 -20.04 8.91
N LEU A 44 21.50 -20.77 8.31
CA LEU A 44 21.50 -22.22 8.29
C LEU A 44 22.06 -22.70 6.95
N ASN A 45 23.25 -23.28 6.97
CA ASN A 45 23.86 -23.91 5.80
C ASN A 45 23.49 -25.40 5.77
N VAL A 46 22.98 -25.87 4.64
CA VAL A 46 22.59 -27.27 4.42
C VAL A 46 23.14 -27.72 3.06
N GLU A 47 23.69 -28.93 2.97
CA GLU A 47 24.08 -29.47 1.66
C GLU A 47 22.84 -30.00 0.91
N ASN A 48 22.00 -30.80 1.56
CA ASN A 48 20.84 -31.44 0.95
C ASN A 48 19.55 -31.20 1.76
N LEU A 49 18.57 -30.52 1.17
CA LEU A 49 17.25 -30.26 1.77
C LEU A 49 16.17 -31.10 1.10
N SER A 50 15.29 -31.72 1.89
CA SER A 50 14.12 -32.44 1.36
C SER A 50 12.88 -32.35 2.24
N GLY A 51 11.72 -32.55 1.62
CA GLY A 51 10.44 -32.81 2.29
C GLY A 51 9.51 -31.61 2.36
N ASN A 52 8.87 -31.38 3.51
CA ASN A 52 7.94 -30.27 3.70
C ASN A 52 8.02 -29.67 5.10
N SER A 53 8.08 -28.33 5.18
CA SER A 53 8.29 -27.63 6.44
C SER A 53 7.84 -26.18 6.41
N THR A 54 7.83 -25.56 7.59
CA THR A 54 7.79 -24.11 7.74
C THR A 54 9.14 -23.61 8.27
N PHE A 55 9.67 -22.54 7.69
CA PHE A 55 10.82 -21.81 8.22
C PHE A 55 10.31 -20.47 8.76
N ILE A 56 10.46 -20.24 10.07
CA ILE A 56 10.15 -18.95 10.69
C ILE A 56 11.43 -18.13 10.70
N MET A 57 11.44 -17.03 9.96
CA MET A 57 12.62 -16.22 9.69
C MET A 57 12.38 -14.76 10.06
N ARG A 58 13.44 -14.04 10.42
CA ARG A 58 13.39 -12.60 10.69
C ARG A 58 14.01 -11.85 9.53
N ALA A 59 13.47 -10.67 9.25
CA ALA A 59 14.01 -9.76 8.25
C ALA A 59 14.11 -8.33 8.83
N ASP A 60 15.18 -7.65 8.44
CA ASP A 60 15.35 -6.21 8.47
C ASP A 60 15.64 -5.77 7.03
N VAL A 61 14.56 -5.51 6.30
CA VAL A 61 14.63 -5.15 4.89
C VAL A 61 15.14 -3.73 4.67
N VAL A 62 15.19 -2.89 5.72
CA VAL A 62 15.65 -1.51 5.61
C VAL A 62 17.17 -1.48 5.57
N GLY A 63 17.70 -1.53 4.35
CA GLY A 63 19.08 -1.15 4.03
C GLY A 63 19.14 0.22 3.37
N GLU A 64 20.17 0.44 2.54
CA GLU A 64 20.32 1.68 1.74
C GLU A 64 19.46 1.66 0.45
N GLY A 65 18.56 0.67 0.30
CA GLY A 65 17.72 0.44 -0.88
C GLY A 65 18.35 -0.52 -1.90
N ASN A 66 17.54 -1.02 -2.87
CA ASN A 66 17.98 -1.91 -3.97
C ASN A 66 18.75 -3.18 -3.53
N GLY A 67 18.48 -3.71 -2.33
CA GLY A 67 19.17 -4.88 -1.80
C GLY A 67 20.54 -4.61 -1.18
N VAL A 68 20.93 -3.34 -1.02
CA VAL A 68 22.18 -2.95 -0.36
C VAL A 68 21.94 -2.84 1.14
N ASN A 69 22.74 -3.54 1.95
CA ASN A 69 22.71 -3.53 3.42
C ASN A 69 21.43 -4.09 4.09
N ASN A 70 20.58 -4.80 3.34
CA ASN A 70 19.45 -5.54 3.91
C ASN A 70 19.96 -6.74 4.73
N LYS A 71 19.32 -7.03 5.85
CA LYS A 71 19.75 -8.11 6.75
C LYS A 71 18.58 -9.02 7.08
N GLY A 72 18.87 -10.29 7.29
CA GLY A 72 17.84 -11.27 7.61
C GLY A 72 18.44 -12.61 7.90
N ASP A 73 17.63 -13.49 8.47
CA ASP A 73 17.99 -14.91 8.55
C ASP A 73 18.10 -15.47 7.13
N LEU A 74 18.96 -16.47 6.94
CA LEU A 74 19.23 -17.06 5.63
C LEU A 74 19.24 -18.58 5.70
N LEU A 75 18.50 -19.23 4.81
CA LEU A 75 18.66 -20.65 4.50
C LEU A 75 19.55 -20.79 3.26
N ASN A 76 20.72 -21.39 3.40
CA ASN A 76 21.67 -21.56 2.32
C ASN A 76 21.85 -23.04 1.97
N ILE A 77 21.38 -23.44 0.79
CA ILE A 77 21.43 -24.82 0.30
C ILE A 77 22.48 -24.93 -0.81
N SER A 78 23.57 -25.65 -0.54
CA SER A 78 24.73 -25.72 -1.43
C SER A 78 24.77 -26.93 -2.37
N GLY A 79 23.93 -27.94 -2.13
CA GLY A 79 23.81 -29.15 -2.94
C GLY A 79 22.41 -29.26 -3.52
N SER A 80 21.66 -30.28 -3.13
CA SER A 80 20.31 -30.53 -3.67
C SER A 80 19.20 -29.91 -2.82
N SER A 81 18.17 -29.38 -3.47
CA SER A 81 16.95 -28.90 -2.84
C SER A 81 15.72 -29.60 -3.41
N ALA A 82 14.85 -30.14 -2.55
CA ALA A 82 13.62 -30.78 -2.97
C ALA A 82 12.48 -30.54 -1.99
N GLY A 83 11.25 -30.55 -2.51
CA GLY A 83 10.04 -30.47 -1.71
C GLY A 83 9.40 -29.08 -1.66
N ASN A 84 8.41 -28.93 -0.79
CA ASN A 84 7.56 -27.75 -0.69
C ASN A 84 7.65 -27.18 0.73
N HIS A 85 8.11 -25.94 0.84
CA HIS A 85 8.36 -25.29 2.12
C HIS A 85 7.64 -23.94 2.19
N VAL A 86 7.30 -23.54 3.41
CA VAL A 86 6.65 -22.26 3.69
C VAL A 86 7.62 -21.37 4.45
N LEU A 87 7.68 -20.10 4.08
CA LEU A 87 8.45 -19.06 4.77
C LEU A 87 7.50 -18.15 5.55
N ALA A 88 7.64 -18.14 6.87
CA ALA A 88 6.96 -17.21 7.75
C ALA A 88 7.95 -16.13 8.18
N ILE A 89 7.83 -14.94 7.57
CA ILE A 89 8.77 -13.84 7.81
C ILE A 89 8.22 -12.90 8.88
N ARG A 90 9.07 -12.50 9.83
CA ARG A 90 8.78 -11.48 10.85
C ARG A 90 9.64 -10.25 10.63
N ASN A 91 9.03 -9.06 10.67
CA ASN A 91 9.78 -7.82 10.72
C ASN A 91 10.52 -7.71 12.05
N GLN A 92 11.82 -7.41 12.02
CA GLN A 92 12.59 -6.95 13.17
C GLN A 92 13.47 -5.73 12.83
N GLY A 93 13.21 -5.13 11.68
CA GLY A 93 13.93 -3.98 11.17
C GLY A 93 13.25 -2.65 11.47
N SER A 94 13.77 -1.61 10.82
CA SER A 94 13.11 -0.32 10.77
C SER A 94 11.81 -0.40 9.95
N GLU A 95 10.86 0.49 10.25
CA GLU A 95 9.63 0.67 9.46
C GLU A 95 9.82 1.69 8.31
N ALA A 96 11.02 2.25 8.15
CA ALA A 96 11.35 3.28 7.15
C ALA A 96 11.66 2.69 5.75
N THR A 97 10.73 1.92 5.21
CA THR A 97 10.84 1.27 3.89
C THR A 97 10.52 2.21 2.72
N THR A 98 11.13 1.98 1.56
CA THR A 98 10.92 2.71 0.30
C THR A 98 10.13 1.92 -0.75
N GLY A 99 9.93 0.62 -0.55
CA GLY A 99 9.27 -0.28 -1.49
C GLY A 99 10.20 -0.84 -2.57
N ASN A 100 11.51 -0.54 -2.52
CA ASN A 100 12.53 -1.05 -3.47
C ASN A 100 13.46 -2.09 -2.84
N GLU A 101 13.21 -2.45 -1.59
CA GLU A 101 14.04 -3.39 -0.83
C GLU A 101 13.85 -4.82 -1.37
N VAL A 102 14.96 -5.53 -1.51
CA VAL A 102 14.99 -6.95 -1.89
C VAL A 102 15.93 -7.67 -0.94
N LEU A 103 15.50 -8.77 -0.36
CA LEU A 103 16.31 -9.57 0.56
C LEU A 103 16.25 -11.04 0.18
N THR A 104 17.39 -11.64 -0.16
CA THR A 104 17.48 -13.09 -0.36
C THR A 104 17.35 -13.80 0.98
N VAL A 105 16.29 -14.60 1.13
CA VAL A 105 15.99 -15.39 2.35
C VAL A 105 16.30 -16.87 2.17
N VAL A 106 16.30 -17.36 0.93
CA VAL A 106 16.77 -18.71 0.61
C VAL A 106 17.72 -18.66 -0.57
N LYS A 107 18.89 -19.30 -0.43
CA LYS A 107 19.79 -19.58 -1.54
C LYS A 107 19.74 -21.06 -1.87
N THR A 108 19.64 -21.38 -3.16
CA THR A 108 19.75 -22.76 -3.64
C THR A 108 20.64 -22.80 -4.88
N THR A 109 21.38 -23.89 -5.05
CA THR A 109 22.22 -24.08 -6.23
C THR A 109 21.42 -24.63 -7.42
N ASP A 110 20.42 -25.48 -7.17
CA ASP A 110 19.66 -26.19 -8.22
C ASP A 110 18.26 -25.61 -8.47
N GLY A 111 17.71 -24.82 -7.54
CA GLY A 111 16.39 -24.21 -7.67
C GLY A 111 15.23 -25.21 -7.70
N ALA A 112 15.42 -26.45 -7.26
CA ALA A 112 14.44 -27.51 -7.43
C ALA A 112 13.35 -27.54 -6.34
N ALA A 113 13.64 -27.09 -5.12
CA ALA A 113 12.62 -26.90 -4.08
C ALA A 113 11.72 -25.68 -4.34
N SER A 114 10.47 -25.79 -3.89
CA SER A 114 9.50 -24.70 -3.92
C SER A 114 9.37 -24.05 -2.54
N PHE A 115 9.37 -22.72 -2.50
CA PHE A 115 9.13 -21.94 -1.30
C PHE A 115 7.99 -20.95 -1.54
N SER A 116 7.12 -20.75 -0.56
CA SER A 116 6.06 -19.74 -0.61
C SER A 116 6.00 -18.96 0.69
N ALA A 117 5.60 -17.70 0.64
CA ALA A 117 5.27 -16.97 1.85
C ALA A 117 4.02 -17.59 2.52
N SER A 118 3.96 -17.60 3.85
CA SER A 118 2.74 -17.97 4.59
C SER A 118 1.61 -16.95 4.41
N SER A 119 1.99 -15.69 4.19
CA SER A 119 1.13 -14.55 3.93
C SER A 119 1.98 -13.42 3.34
N GLN A 120 1.34 -12.41 2.76
CA GLN A 120 2.03 -11.13 2.54
C GLN A 120 2.47 -10.56 3.89
N VAL A 121 3.61 -9.89 3.90
CA VAL A 121 4.28 -9.41 5.10
C VAL A 121 4.25 -7.89 5.09
N GLU A 122 3.71 -7.30 6.14
CA GLU A 122 3.77 -5.85 6.33
C GLU A 122 5.14 -5.50 6.90
N LEU A 123 5.94 -4.77 6.10
CA LEU A 123 7.21 -4.21 6.52
C LEU A 123 7.14 -2.71 6.22
N GLY A 124 7.02 -1.89 7.25
CA GLY A 124 6.87 -0.45 7.12
C GLY A 124 5.62 -0.04 6.36
N GLY A 125 5.85 0.81 5.36
CA GLY A 125 4.80 1.39 4.53
C GLY A 125 4.31 0.48 3.41
N TYR A 126 4.94 -0.68 3.17
CA TYR A 126 4.66 -1.53 2.01
C TYR A 126 4.40 -3.00 2.38
N LEU A 127 3.69 -3.70 1.50
CA LEU A 127 3.51 -5.15 1.56
C LEU A 127 4.64 -5.86 0.82
N TYR A 128 5.13 -6.96 1.39
CA TYR A 128 6.18 -7.80 0.81
C TYR A 128 5.68 -9.22 0.60
N ASP A 129 6.24 -9.89 -0.41
CA ASP A 129 5.97 -11.29 -0.72
C ASP A 129 7.28 -12.02 -1.08
N VAL A 130 7.23 -13.33 -1.24
CA VAL A 130 8.36 -14.17 -1.63
C VAL A 130 8.25 -14.53 -3.11
N ARG A 131 9.32 -14.25 -3.87
CA ARG A 131 9.44 -14.68 -5.27
C ARG A 131 10.70 -15.49 -5.49
N LYS A 132 10.68 -16.31 -6.54
CA LYS A 132 11.87 -16.95 -7.08
C LYS A 132 12.61 -15.97 -8.01
N ASN A 133 13.92 -15.81 -7.81
CA ASN A 133 14.81 -15.06 -8.70
C ASN A 133 16.02 -15.92 -9.05
N GLY A 134 16.11 -16.37 -10.30
CA GLY A 134 17.04 -17.42 -10.70
C GLY A 134 16.77 -18.72 -9.92
N THR A 135 17.75 -19.16 -9.13
CA THR A 135 17.63 -20.32 -8.21
C THR A 135 17.33 -19.92 -6.77
N ASN A 136 17.35 -18.62 -6.45
CA ASN A 136 17.17 -18.13 -5.09
C ASN A 136 15.73 -17.69 -4.83
N TRP A 137 15.40 -17.48 -3.56
CA TRP A 137 14.14 -16.91 -3.12
C TRP A 137 14.36 -15.61 -2.37
N GLU A 138 13.65 -14.59 -2.82
CA GLU A 138 13.78 -13.22 -2.36
C GLU A 138 12.46 -12.74 -1.79
N LEU A 139 12.56 -12.08 -0.64
CA LEU A 139 11.54 -11.19 -0.12
C LEU A 139 11.62 -9.88 -0.90
N TYR A 140 10.51 -9.44 -1.48
CA TYR A 140 10.44 -8.24 -2.32
C TYR A 140 9.12 -7.51 -2.08
N ALA A 141 9.09 -6.20 -2.33
CA ALA A 141 7.85 -5.44 -2.23
C ALA A 141 6.83 -5.97 -3.25
N SER A 142 5.68 -6.42 -2.76
CA SER A 142 4.57 -6.84 -3.58
C SER A 142 4.02 -5.62 -4.32
N GLY A 143 3.95 -5.70 -5.64
CA GLY A 143 3.46 -4.61 -6.46
C GLY A 143 2.37 -5.06 -7.41
N THR A 144 1.48 -4.13 -7.75
CA THR A 144 0.54 -4.32 -8.85
C THR A 144 1.17 -3.80 -10.12
N VAL A 145 1.15 -4.59 -11.19
CA VAL A 145 1.47 -4.09 -12.53
C VAL A 145 0.33 -3.14 -12.92
N PRO A 146 0.59 -1.85 -13.19
CA PRO A 146 -0.45 -0.97 -13.69
C PRO A 146 -1.00 -1.54 -14.99
N GLU A 147 -2.33 -1.63 -15.08
CA GLU A 147 -2.99 -2.07 -16.31
C GLU A 147 -2.50 -1.18 -17.47
N PRO A 148 -2.11 -1.74 -18.63
CA PRO A 148 -1.62 -0.94 -19.73
C PRO A 148 -2.68 0.09 -20.08
N THR A 149 -2.34 1.38 -20.01
CA THR A 149 -3.22 2.44 -20.48
C THR A 149 -3.61 2.11 -21.92
N PRO A 150 -4.91 2.00 -22.24
CA PRO A 150 -5.36 1.75 -23.60
C PRO A 150 -4.66 2.75 -24.53
N ASN A 151 -3.99 2.24 -25.56
CA ASN A 151 -3.40 3.11 -26.58
C ASN A 151 -4.50 4.05 -27.06
N PRO A 152 -4.29 5.39 -27.05
CA PRO A 152 -5.32 6.31 -27.52
C PRO A 152 -5.77 5.86 -28.91
N GLU A 153 -7.08 5.64 -29.05
CA GLU A 153 -7.69 5.29 -30.32
C GLU A 153 -7.20 6.31 -31.36
N PRO A 154 -6.63 5.87 -32.50
CA PRO A 154 -6.02 6.80 -33.44
C PRO A 154 -7.05 7.84 -33.85
N THR A 155 -6.80 9.10 -33.49
CA THR A 155 -7.60 10.24 -33.94
C THR A 155 -7.74 10.13 -35.45
N PRO A 156 -8.96 10.09 -36.01
CA PRO A 156 -9.16 10.01 -37.45
C PRO A 156 -8.35 11.12 -38.13
N ALA A 157 -7.39 10.73 -38.97
CA ALA A 157 -6.58 11.69 -39.69
C ALA A 157 -7.51 12.61 -40.51
N PRO A 158 -7.32 13.93 -40.50
CA PRO A 158 -7.98 14.81 -41.44
C PRO A 158 -7.76 14.27 -42.86
N ALA A 159 -8.82 14.21 -43.67
CA ALA A 159 -8.74 13.71 -45.04
C ALA A 159 -7.65 14.45 -45.82
N GLN A 160 -6.53 13.78 -46.09
CA GLN A 160 -5.47 14.35 -46.91
C GLN A 160 -5.89 14.34 -48.39
N PRO A 161 -5.57 15.39 -49.16
CA PRO A 161 -5.61 15.32 -50.62
C PRO A 161 -4.65 14.22 -51.13
N PRO A 162 -4.83 13.71 -52.36
CA PRO A 162 -4.17 12.48 -52.85
C PRO A 162 -2.64 12.51 -52.68
N ILE A 163 -2.13 11.49 -51.98
CA ILE A 163 -0.72 11.34 -51.57
C ILE A 163 0.09 10.62 -52.66
N VAL A 164 1.30 11.12 -52.93
CA VAL A 164 2.39 10.38 -53.60
C VAL A 164 3.03 9.45 -52.56
N ASN A 165 3.09 8.16 -52.85
CA ASN A 165 3.55 7.08 -51.97
C ASN A 165 4.87 7.42 -51.23
N PRO A 166 4.89 7.65 -49.90
CA PRO A 166 6.12 7.70 -49.13
C PRO A 166 6.53 6.28 -48.68
N ASP A 167 7.83 6.11 -48.44
CA ASP A 167 8.49 4.89 -47.93
C ASP A 167 7.79 4.30 -46.68
N PRO A 168 7.92 2.98 -46.40
CA PRO A 168 7.28 2.38 -45.23
C PRO A 168 7.87 2.98 -43.96
N THR A 169 6.97 3.47 -43.11
CA THR A 169 7.30 4.03 -41.80
C THR A 169 7.83 2.90 -40.91
N PRO A 170 8.95 3.09 -40.19
CA PRO A 170 9.45 2.10 -39.24
C PRO A 170 8.37 1.76 -38.21
N GLU A 171 8.22 0.48 -37.90
CA GLU A 171 7.30 0.00 -36.87
C GLU A 171 7.66 0.67 -35.52
N PRO A 172 6.68 1.21 -34.78
CA PRO A 172 6.96 1.85 -33.50
C PRO A 172 7.55 0.84 -32.51
N ASP A 173 8.62 1.26 -31.84
CA ASP A 173 9.34 0.49 -30.82
C ASP A 173 8.34 -0.06 -29.77
N PRO A 174 8.38 -1.34 -29.38
CA PRO A 174 7.50 -1.89 -28.36
C PRO A 174 7.58 -1.07 -27.07
N THR A 175 6.43 -0.65 -26.57
CA THR A 175 6.32 0.04 -25.28
C THR A 175 6.92 -0.83 -24.17
N PRO A 176 7.79 -0.27 -23.30
CA PRO A 176 8.36 -1.02 -22.19
C PRO A 176 7.27 -1.66 -21.33
N ASN A 177 7.48 -2.92 -20.93
CA ASN A 177 6.55 -3.63 -20.05
C ASN A 177 6.41 -2.85 -18.72
N PRO A 178 5.19 -2.57 -18.23
CA PRO A 178 4.98 -1.77 -17.03
C PRO A 178 5.67 -2.39 -15.81
N THR A 179 6.47 -1.59 -15.12
CA THR A 179 7.11 -1.98 -13.86
C THR A 179 6.05 -2.09 -12.75
N PRO A 180 6.02 -3.17 -11.95
CA PRO A 180 5.14 -3.25 -10.78
C PRO A 180 5.36 -2.08 -9.84
N THR A 181 4.28 -1.42 -9.42
CA THR A 181 4.35 -0.36 -8.40
C THR A 181 4.15 -0.98 -7.02
N PRO A 182 5.05 -0.76 -6.03
CA PRO A 182 4.91 -1.30 -4.68
C PRO A 182 3.56 -0.95 -4.05
N LYS A 183 2.89 -1.94 -3.46
CA LYS A 183 1.59 -1.78 -2.81
C LYS A 183 1.80 -1.28 -1.37
N PRO A 184 1.23 -0.12 -1.00
CA PRO A 184 1.26 0.35 0.38
C PRO A 184 0.53 -0.61 1.35
N THR A 185 0.89 -0.60 2.63
CA THR A 185 0.09 -1.24 3.68
C THR A 185 -1.25 -0.50 3.86
N THR A 186 -2.25 -1.19 4.40
CA THR A 186 -3.57 -0.58 4.68
C THR A 186 -3.46 0.61 5.63
N THR A 187 -2.54 0.54 6.60
CA THR A 187 -2.26 1.65 7.53
C THR A 187 -1.63 2.85 6.82
N ALA A 188 -0.67 2.62 5.92
CA ALA A 188 -0.05 3.69 5.13
C ALA A 188 -1.06 4.36 4.19
N ASP A 189 -1.92 3.56 3.55
CA ASP A 189 -3.01 4.06 2.69
C ASP A 189 -4.02 4.90 3.49
N ALA A 190 -4.50 4.40 4.63
CA ALA A 190 -5.42 5.13 5.50
C ALA A 190 -4.82 6.44 6.03
N GLY A 191 -3.54 6.44 6.45
CA GLY A 191 -2.85 7.64 6.92
C GLY A 191 -2.70 8.72 5.85
N GLY A 192 -2.38 8.31 4.60
CA GLY A 192 -2.31 9.22 3.46
C GLY A 192 -3.67 9.84 3.13
N ASN A 193 -4.73 9.03 3.16
CA ASN A 193 -6.08 9.50 2.83
C ASN A 193 -6.72 10.36 3.92
N TYR A 194 -6.40 10.13 5.20
CA TYR A 194 -6.93 10.93 6.31
C TYR A 194 -6.64 12.44 6.17
N LEU A 195 -5.47 12.80 5.63
CA LEU A 195 -5.13 14.21 5.35
C LEU A 195 -6.09 14.84 4.33
N ASN A 196 -6.56 14.08 3.35
CA ASN A 196 -7.50 14.56 2.36
C ASN A 196 -8.91 14.73 2.95
N VAL A 197 -9.33 13.83 3.85
CA VAL A 197 -10.64 13.91 4.52
C VAL A 197 -10.83 15.26 5.22
N GLY A 198 -9.81 15.75 5.94
CA GLY A 198 -9.87 17.07 6.60
C GLY A 198 -10.07 18.24 5.62
N TYR A 199 -9.35 18.22 4.49
CA TYR A 199 -9.51 19.23 3.43
C TYR A 199 -10.93 19.18 2.82
N LEU A 200 -11.44 17.98 2.55
CA LEU A 200 -12.76 17.80 1.93
C LEU A 200 -13.91 18.17 2.86
N LEU A 201 -13.79 17.88 4.16
CA LEU A 201 -14.75 18.36 5.16
C LEU A 201 -14.82 19.89 5.16
N ASN A 202 -13.67 20.57 5.19
CA ASN A 202 -13.63 22.03 5.12
C ASN A 202 -14.22 22.57 3.81
N TYR A 203 -13.96 21.92 2.68
CA TYR A 203 -14.53 22.30 1.39
C TYR A 203 -16.06 22.21 1.39
N VAL A 204 -16.61 21.10 1.89
CA VAL A 204 -18.06 20.90 2.00
C VAL A 204 -18.70 21.93 2.93
N GLU A 205 -18.10 22.17 4.09
CA GLU A 205 -18.58 23.13 5.09
C GLU A 205 -18.58 24.58 4.57
N ASN A 206 -17.55 24.96 3.81
CA ASN A 206 -17.52 26.28 3.16
C ASN A 206 -18.54 26.41 2.02
N ARG A 207 -18.87 25.30 1.33
CA ARG A 207 -19.88 25.32 0.27
C ARG A 207 -21.27 25.61 0.82
N THR A 208 -21.61 25.11 2.02
CA THR A 208 -22.90 25.42 2.66
C THR A 208 -22.99 26.89 3.07
N LEU A 209 -21.87 27.48 3.54
CA LEU A 209 -21.79 28.91 3.82
C LEU A 209 -22.03 29.75 2.55
N MET A 210 -21.35 29.42 1.46
CA MET A 210 -21.52 30.12 0.18
C MET A 210 -22.95 30.02 -0.35
N GLN A 211 -23.63 28.89 -0.17
CA GLN A 211 -25.06 28.75 -0.49
C GLN A 211 -25.91 29.70 0.35
N ARG A 212 -25.67 29.79 1.67
CA ARG A 212 -26.41 30.72 2.54
C ARG A 212 -26.18 32.18 2.15
N MET A 213 -24.95 32.56 1.79
CA MET A 213 -24.65 33.90 1.28
C MET A 213 -25.39 34.19 -0.03
N GLY A 214 -25.52 33.20 -0.92
CA GLY A 214 -26.34 33.29 -2.12
C GLY A 214 -27.82 33.51 -1.83
N ASP A 215 -28.37 32.79 -0.86
CA ASP A 215 -29.77 32.92 -0.42
C ASP A 215 -30.04 34.32 0.16
N LEU A 216 -29.14 34.84 0.99
CA LEU A 216 -29.22 36.19 1.56
C LEU A 216 -29.19 37.28 0.48
N ARG A 217 -28.40 37.07 -0.59
CA ARG A 217 -28.33 37.99 -1.73
C ARG A 217 -29.63 38.00 -2.54
N ASN A 218 -30.29 36.86 -2.67
CA ASN A 218 -31.42 36.70 -3.59
C ASN A 218 -32.80 36.90 -2.96
N GLN A 219 -33.00 36.57 -1.68
CA GLN A 219 -34.36 36.37 -1.15
C GLN A 219 -34.71 37.05 0.18
N SER A 220 -33.76 37.46 1.02
CA SER A 220 -34.07 38.02 2.35
C SER A 220 -33.72 39.51 2.47
N LYS A 221 -34.71 40.32 2.87
CA LYS A 221 -34.50 41.74 3.22
C LYS A 221 -34.04 41.93 4.68
N ASP A 222 -34.30 40.94 5.53
CA ASP A 222 -33.92 40.92 6.95
C ASP A 222 -33.22 39.60 7.27
N GLY A 223 -32.18 39.65 8.11
CA GLY A 223 -31.49 38.44 8.55
C GLY A 223 -32.34 37.61 9.53
N ASN A 224 -32.15 36.30 9.52
CA ASN A 224 -32.99 35.36 10.25
C ASN A 224 -32.21 34.17 10.84
N ILE A 225 -32.86 33.43 11.74
CA ILE A 225 -32.38 32.14 12.24
C ILE A 225 -32.68 31.08 11.18
N TRP A 226 -31.73 30.18 10.95
CA TRP A 226 -31.84 29.10 9.99
C TRP A 226 -31.23 27.79 10.50
N LEU A 227 -31.78 26.69 10.00
CA LEU A 227 -31.30 25.32 10.22
C LEU A 227 -31.17 24.66 8.85
N ARG A 228 -30.05 23.98 8.61
CA ARG A 228 -29.77 23.28 7.35
C ARG A 228 -29.22 21.90 7.63
N SER A 229 -29.78 20.88 6.99
CA SER A 229 -29.14 19.58 6.82
C SER A 229 -28.55 19.49 5.41
N TYR A 230 -27.38 18.87 5.28
CA TYR A 230 -26.74 18.61 3.99
C TYR A 230 -26.08 17.24 4.02
N GLY A 231 -25.88 16.66 2.84
CA GLY A 231 -25.19 15.39 2.70
C GLY A 231 -24.95 15.06 1.24
N GLY A 232 -24.05 14.12 1.01
CA GLY A 232 -23.65 13.69 -0.32
C GLY A 232 -22.50 12.70 -0.26
N SER A 233 -21.92 12.42 -1.42
CA SER A 233 -20.71 11.64 -1.57
C SER A 233 -19.67 12.44 -2.36
N LEU A 234 -18.40 12.16 -2.10
CA LEU A 234 -17.27 12.62 -2.89
C LEU A 234 -16.52 11.38 -3.38
N ASP A 235 -16.51 11.21 -4.70
CA ASP A 235 -15.77 10.15 -5.41
C ASP A 235 -14.42 10.66 -5.95
N SER A 236 -13.57 9.70 -6.33
CA SER A 236 -12.17 9.87 -6.72
C SER A 236 -11.83 11.14 -7.54
N PHE A 237 -10.72 11.79 -7.19
CA PHE A 237 -10.20 12.94 -7.92
C PHE A 237 -9.48 12.48 -9.19
N ALA A 238 -9.76 13.13 -10.33
CA ALA A 238 -9.25 12.80 -11.67
C ALA A 238 -7.72 12.73 -11.82
N SER A 239 -6.94 13.04 -10.79
CA SER A 239 -5.47 13.01 -10.79
C SER A 239 -4.86 11.62 -10.54
N GLY A 240 -5.65 10.54 -10.40
CA GLY A 240 -5.16 9.16 -10.29
C GLY A 240 -4.46 8.78 -8.97
N LYS A 241 -4.01 9.76 -8.19
CA LYS A 241 -3.33 9.56 -6.89
C LYS A 241 -4.27 9.13 -5.75
N LEU A 242 -5.58 9.15 -6.00
CA LEU A 242 -6.67 8.80 -5.06
C LEU A 242 -7.70 7.88 -5.76
N SER A 243 -7.23 6.98 -6.63
CA SER A 243 -8.10 5.95 -7.22
C SER A 243 -8.63 5.03 -6.12
N GLY A 244 -9.96 4.96 -5.98
CA GLY A 244 -10.62 4.15 -4.95
C GLY A 244 -10.90 4.86 -3.61
N PHE A 245 -10.89 6.19 -3.59
CA PHE A 245 -11.42 6.98 -2.46
C PHE A 245 -12.90 7.29 -2.71
N ASP A 246 -13.76 6.88 -1.77
CA ASP A 246 -15.18 7.26 -1.73
C ASP A 246 -15.51 7.78 -0.34
N MET A 247 -16.11 8.97 -0.23
CA MET A 247 -16.47 9.53 1.07
C MET A 247 -17.91 10.01 1.10
N GLY A 248 -18.74 9.32 1.86
CA GLY A 248 -20.05 9.81 2.26
C GLY A 248 -19.93 10.86 3.35
N TYR A 249 -20.72 11.94 3.27
CA TYR A 249 -20.81 12.93 4.34
C TYR A 249 -22.26 13.35 4.59
N SER A 250 -22.56 13.67 5.84
CA SER A 250 -23.82 14.28 6.25
C SER A 250 -23.58 15.24 7.40
N GLY A 251 -24.34 16.32 7.46
CA GLY A 251 -24.14 17.33 8.49
C GLY A 251 -25.38 18.17 8.75
N ILE A 252 -25.36 18.83 9.90
CA ILE A 252 -26.38 19.76 10.33
C ILE A 252 -25.68 21.05 10.73
N GLN A 253 -26.20 22.18 10.24
CA GLN A 253 -25.70 23.52 10.51
C GLN A 253 -26.86 24.39 11.00
N PHE A 254 -26.60 25.13 12.06
CA PHE A 254 -27.52 26.09 12.65
C PHE A 254 -26.85 27.45 12.71
N GLY A 255 -27.56 28.50 12.32
CA GLY A 255 -27.01 29.84 12.33
C GLY A 255 -28.06 30.92 12.43
N GLY A 256 -27.58 32.14 12.65
CA GLY A 256 -28.38 33.34 12.63
C GLY A 256 -27.59 34.46 11.98
N ASP A 257 -28.25 35.23 11.13
CA ASP A 257 -27.66 36.38 10.45
C ASP A 257 -28.52 37.63 10.63
N LYS A 258 -27.89 38.80 10.47
CA LYS A 258 -28.54 40.10 10.58
C LYS A 258 -27.97 41.05 9.55
N ARG A 259 -28.86 41.82 8.92
CA ARG A 259 -28.50 42.93 8.05
C ARG A 259 -28.10 44.15 8.89
N LEU A 260 -26.93 44.73 8.59
CA LEU A 260 -26.38 45.86 9.34
C LEU A 260 -26.77 47.22 8.78
N SER A 261 -27.13 47.30 7.49
CA SER A 261 -27.48 48.57 6.84
C SER A 261 -28.53 48.37 5.76
N ASP A 262 -29.47 49.31 5.67
CA ASP A 262 -30.46 49.37 4.60
C ASP A 262 -29.91 49.93 3.29
N VAL A 263 -28.82 50.69 3.37
CA VAL A 263 -28.21 51.40 2.25
C VAL A 263 -27.09 50.58 1.60
N MET A 264 -26.31 49.84 2.40
CA MET A 264 -25.32 48.88 1.91
C MET A 264 -25.75 47.45 2.28
N PRO A 265 -25.75 46.48 1.35
CA PRO A 265 -26.16 45.10 1.63
C PRO A 265 -25.06 44.34 2.41
N LEU A 266 -24.80 44.79 3.64
CA LEU A 266 -23.88 44.16 4.57
C LEU A 266 -24.66 43.28 5.55
N TYR A 267 -24.29 42.01 5.59
CA TYR A 267 -24.83 41.00 6.51
C TYR A 267 -23.69 40.47 7.38
N VAL A 268 -24.00 40.20 8.65
CA VAL A 268 -23.11 39.47 9.57
C VAL A 268 -23.90 38.32 10.15
N GLY A 269 -23.30 37.14 10.22
CA GLY A 269 -23.91 35.97 10.80
C GLY A 269 -23.00 35.29 11.81
N LEU A 270 -23.56 34.33 12.50
CA LEU A 270 -22.83 33.33 13.25
C LEU A 270 -23.48 31.99 12.95
N TYR A 271 -22.66 30.95 12.86
CA TYR A 271 -23.17 29.60 12.70
C TYR A 271 -22.31 28.60 13.44
N ILE A 272 -22.94 27.48 13.80
CA ILE A 272 -22.31 26.28 14.33
C ILE A 272 -22.81 25.09 13.52
N GLY A 273 -22.00 24.07 13.38
CA GLY A 273 -22.39 22.86 12.67
C GLY A 273 -21.59 21.64 13.10
N SER A 274 -22.13 20.49 12.74
CA SER A 274 -21.46 19.21 12.90
C SER A 274 -21.60 18.42 11.60
N THR A 275 -20.48 17.95 11.07
CA THR A 275 -20.39 17.10 9.88
C THR A 275 -19.85 15.74 10.30
N HIS A 276 -20.53 14.67 9.91
CA HIS A 276 -20.04 13.31 9.99
C HIS A 276 -19.68 12.83 8.58
N ALA A 277 -18.53 12.17 8.45
CA ALA A 277 -18.09 11.57 7.19
C ALA A 277 -17.63 10.13 7.42
N SER A 278 -17.89 9.29 6.43
CA SER A 278 -17.48 7.89 6.38
C SER A 278 -16.66 7.67 5.11
N PRO A 279 -15.33 7.92 5.17
CA PRO A 279 -14.45 7.62 4.06
C PRO A 279 -14.19 6.10 3.93
N ASP A 280 -14.18 5.62 2.70
CA ASP A 280 -13.78 4.29 2.27
C ASP A 280 -12.56 4.41 1.35
N TYR A 281 -11.59 3.54 1.57
CA TYR A 281 -10.31 3.48 0.86
C TYR A 281 -10.11 2.07 0.32
N SER A 282 -9.26 1.93 -0.69
CA SER A 282 -8.97 0.64 -1.33
C SER A 282 -8.53 -0.49 -0.36
N GLY A 283 -8.01 -0.12 0.82
CA GLY A 283 -7.57 -1.04 1.88
C GLY A 283 -8.30 -0.94 3.23
N GLY A 284 -9.40 -0.19 3.36
CA GLY A 284 -10.17 -0.10 4.62
C GLY A 284 -11.10 1.11 4.72
N ASP A 285 -11.96 1.12 5.74
CA ASP A 285 -12.93 2.18 6.01
C ASP A 285 -12.56 3.04 7.23
N GLY A 286 -13.20 4.19 7.36
CA GLY A 286 -13.02 5.08 8.50
C GLY A 286 -14.24 5.93 8.82
N THR A 287 -14.14 6.63 9.94
CA THR A 287 -15.14 7.62 10.36
C THR A 287 -14.45 8.92 10.75
N ALA A 288 -14.97 10.04 10.30
CA ALA A 288 -14.51 11.38 10.66
C ALA A 288 -15.69 12.22 11.16
N ARG A 289 -15.42 13.09 12.12
CA ARG A 289 -16.38 14.07 12.62
C ARG A 289 -15.71 15.43 12.71
N SER A 290 -16.39 16.45 12.20
CA SER A 290 -15.98 17.84 12.27
C SER A 290 -17.07 18.63 12.97
N ASP A 291 -16.74 19.24 14.11
CA ASP A 291 -17.60 20.21 14.78
C ASP A 291 -16.98 21.59 14.56
N TYR A 292 -17.74 22.51 13.95
CA TYR A 292 -17.19 23.78 13.45
C TYR A 292 -18.11 24.95 13.78
N MET A 293 -17.52 26.15 13.85
CA MET A 293 -18.24 27.41 14.03
C MET A 293 -17.63 28.50 13.14
N GLY A 294 -18.45 29.45 12.72
CA GLY A 294 -18.00 30.56 11.87
C GLY A 294 -18.86 31.81 12.03
N MET A 295 -18.41 32.88 11.38
CA MET A 295 -19.03 34.21 11.36
C MET A 295 -19.21 34.71 9.93
#